data_AF-A0A973CW74-F1
#
_entry.id   AF-A0A973CW74-F1
#
_cell.length_a   1.000
_cell.length_b   1.000
_cell.length_c   1.000
_cell.angle_alpha   90.00
_cell.angle_beta   90.00
_cell.angle_gamma   90.00
#
_symmetry.space_group_name_H-M   'P 1'
#
loop_
_entity.id
_entity.type
_entity.pdbx_description
1 polymer ?
#
loop_
_entity_poly.entity_id
_entity_poly.type
_entity_poly.pdbx_seq_one_letter_code
_entity_poly.pdbx_strand_id
1 'polypeptide(L)'
;MKPNPVQWLEATVSSNDGHPLVGTTKYQLDFEAGALPPVYDFWSVSICDARTRGNSFERCSVGDWSEGLVHGDNGSLSLYVQHAPPASGISNWIPTPSG
;
A
#
# COMPACT_ATOMS: atom_id res chain seq x y z
N MET A 1 23.89 19.28 -14.98
CA MET A 1 23.49 18.42 -13.85
C MET A 1 22.82 17.19 -14.46
N LYS A 2 23.34 15.97 -14.25
CA LYS A 2 22.64 14.77 -14.72
C LYS A 2 21.51 14.48 -13.72
N PRO A 3 20.27 14.18 -14.15
CA PRO A 3 19.23 13.78 -13.21
C PRO A 3 19.70 12.50 -12.47
N ASN A 4 19.51 12.47 -11.15
CA ASN A 4 19.71 11.25 -10.37
C ASN A 4 18.78 10.17 -10.95
N PRO A 5 19.25 8.92 -11.12
CA PRO A 5 18.38 7.85 -11.58
C PRO A 5 17.25 7.66 -10.57
N VAL A 6 16.00 7.72 -11.05
CA VAL A 6 14.82 7.34 -10.26
C VAL A 6 15.04 5.90 -9.81
N GLN A 7 15.20 5.70 -8.51
CA GLN A 7 15.27 4.36 -7.93
C GLN A 7 13.85 3.90 -7.64
N TRP A 8 13.39 2.89 -8.36
CA TRP A 8 12.17 2.16 -8.04
C TRP A 8 12.55 1.03 -7.09
N LEU A 9 12.09 1.08 -5.84
CA LEU A 9 12.16 -0.06 -4.95
C LEU A 9 10.87 -0.86 -5.11
N GLU A 10 10.95 -2.00 -5.81
CA GLU A 10 9.87 -2.96 -5.85
C GLU A 10 10.11 -4.03 -4.77
N ALA A 11 9.18 -4.12 -3.81
CA ALA A 11 9.18 -5.19 -2.83
C ALA A 11 7.91 -6.03 -3.01
N THR A 12 8.09 -7.35 -3.12
CA THR A 12 6.96 -8.28 -3.00
C THR A 12 6.82 -8.63 -1.52
N VAL A 13 5.67 -8.31 -0.93
CA VAL A 13 5.38 -8.64 0.46
C VAL A 13 4.68 -10.02 0.48
N SER A 14 5.21 -10.93 1.29
CA SER A 14 4.53 -12.16 1.70
C SER A 14 3.94 -11.97 3.09
N SER A 15 3.00 -12.82 3.51
CA SER A 15 2.58 -12.81 4.91
C SER A 15 3.76 -13.16 5.83
N ASN A 16 3.65 -12.84 7.13
CA ASN A 16 4.73 -13.05 8.10
C ASN A 16 5.22 -14.51 8.21
N ASP A 17 4.44 -15.47 7.73
CA ASP A 17 4.74 -16.91 7.67
C ASP A 17 5.31 -17.36 6.30
N GLY A 18 5.54 -16.43 5.36
CA GLY A 18 6.07 -16.71 4.04
C GLY A 18 5.05 -17.24 3.03
N HIS A 19 3.76 -17.28 3.37
CA HIS A 19 2.73 -17.68 2.43
C HIS A 19 2.40 -16.56 1.42
N PRO A 20 1.91 -16.93 0.21
CA PRO A 20 1.35 -15.96 -0.72
C PRO A 20 0.19 -15.20 -0.08
N LEU A 21 0.10 -13.90 -0.34
CA LEU A 21 -1.05 -13.10 0.07
C LEU A 21 -2.30 -13.56 -0.68
N VAL A 22 -3.42 -13.72 0.05
CA VAL A 22 -4.70 -14.17 -0.49
C VAL A 22 -5.69 -13.01 -0.41
N GLY A 23 -6.29 -12.61 -1.54
CA GLY A 23 -7.15 -11.43 -1.61
C GLY A 23 -8.36 -11.44 -0.66
N THR A 24 -8.82 -12.62 -0.24
CA THR A 24 -9.93 -12.78 0.73
C THR A 24 -9.51 -12.61 2.19
N THR A 25 -8.20 -12.63 2.47
CA THR A 25 -7.65 -12.43 3.81
C THR A 25 -7.49 -10.93 4.10
N LYS A 26 -7.70 -10.55 5.36
CA LYS A 26 -7.44 -9.19 5.83
C LYS A 26 -5.99 -9.07 6.27
N TYR A 27 -5.28 -8.09 5.73
CA TYR A 27 -3.93 -7.76 6.13
C TYR A 27 -3.85 -6.32 6.62
N GLN A 28 -2.87 -6.07 7.47
CA GLN A 28 -2.47 -4.72 7.89
C GLN A 28 -0.99 -4.56 7.58
N LEU A 29 -0.64 -3.46 6.92
CA LEU A 29 0.74 -3.06 6.66
C LEU A 29 1.05 -1.85 7.53
N ASP A 30 1.98 -2.03 8.45
CA ASP A 30 2.39 -1.01 9.40
C ASP A 30 3.75 -0.43 9.03
N PHE A 31 3.80 0.89 8.87
CA PHE A 31 5.01 1.67 8.81
C PHE A 31 5.21 2.35 10.15
N GLU A 32 6.33 2.02 10.79
CA GLU A 32 6.80 2.76 11.95
C GLU A 32 7.06 4.23 11.60
N ALA A 33 7.03 5.09 12.62
CA ALA A 33 7.32 6.51 12.44
C ALA A 33 8.69 6.72 11.78
N GLY A 34 8.72 7.44 10.65
CA GLY A 34 9.94 7.67 9.85
C GLY A 34 10.44 6.45 9.05
N ALA A 35 9.68 5.35 9.00
CA ALA A 35 10.03 4.14 8.25
C ALA A 35 9.32 4.03 6.89
N LEU A 36 8.63 5.08 6.44
CA LEU A 36 8.17 5.18 5.06
C LEU A 36 9.38 5.15 4.09
N PRO A 37 9.24 4.62 2.86
CA PRO A 37 10.34 4.55 1.91
C PRO A 37 10.99 5.92 1.70
N PRO A 38 12.33 6.02 1.72
CA PRO A 38 13.02 7.28 1.43
C PRO A 38 12.89 7.58 -0.07
N VAL A 39 12.08 8.59 -0.40
CA VAL A 39 11.76 8.95 -1.78
C VAL A 39 12.04 10.42 -2.04
N TYR A 40 12.44 10.74 -3.27
CA TYR A 40 12.55 12.14 -3.74
C TYR A 40 11.22 12.66 -4.26
N ASP A 41 10.44 11.81 -4.94
CA ASP A 41 9.16 12.18 -5.54
C ASP A 41 7.99 11.62 -4.73
N PHE A 42 7.78 10.30 -4.76
CA PHE A 42 6.64 9.67 -4.09
C PHE A 42 6.90 8.21 -3.71
N TRP A 43 6.13 7.69 -2.75
CA TRP A 43 5.98 6.27 -2.49
C TRP A 43 4.56 5.78 -2.80
N SER A 44 4.42 4.50 -3.13
CA SER A 44 3.11 3.88 -3.28
C SER A 44 3.14 2.39 -2.93
N VAL A 45 2.00 1.88 -2.48
CA VAL A 45 1.72 0.46 -2.28
C VAL A 45 0.58 0.10 -3.23
N SER A 46 0.80 -0.88 -4.10
CA SER A 46 -0.17 -1.33 -5.10
C SER A 46 -0.46 -2.82 -4.96
N ILE A 47 -1.72 -3.21 -5.11
CA ILE A 47 -2.13 -4.62 -5.18
C ILE A 47 -2.12 -5.09 -6.63
N CYS A 48 -1.21 -6.00 -6.93
CA CYS A 48 -1.04 -6.60 -8.24
C CYS A 48 -1.44 -8.08 -8.21
N ASP A 49 -2.41 -8.47 -9.02
CA ASP A 49 -2.71 -9.86 -9.35
C ASP A 49 -2.76 -10.03 -10.88
N ALA A 50 -2.93 -11.26 -11.36
CA ALA A 50 -2.99 -11.54 -12.80
C ALA A 50 -4.17 -10.84 -13.52
N ARG A 51 -5.24 -10.48 -12.81
CA ARG A 51 -6.44 -9.79 -13.31
C ARG A 51 -6.28 -8.26 -13.26
N THR A 52 -5.47 -7.70 -12.37
CA THR A 52 -5.21 -6.26 -12.25
C THR A 52 -4.04 -5.79 -13.13
N ARG A 53 -3.25 -6.71 -13.71
CA ARG A 53 -2.28 -6.39 -14.76
C ARG A 53 -2.98 -5.79 -15.98
N GLY A 54 -3.02 -4.46 -16.06
CA GLY A 54 -3.56 -3.70 -17.19
C GLY A 54 -4.87 -2.93 -16.92
N ASN A 55 -5.39 -2.93 -15.68
CA ASN A 55 -6.57 -2.15 -15.29
C ASN A 55 -6.18 -0.87 -14.52
N SER A 56 -7.04 0.15 -14.61
CA SER A 56 -6.89 1.49 -14.05
C SER A 56 -6.50 1.49 -12.57
N PHE A 57 -5.34 2.10 -12.29
CA PHE A 57 -4.60 2.16 -11.03
C PHE A 57 -5.34 2.78 -9.83
N GLU A 58 -6.50 3.42 -10.03
CA GLU A 58 -6.99 4.49 -9.14
C GLU A 58 -7.46 4.03 -7.76
N ARG A 59 -7.73 2.73 -7.55
CA ARG A 59 -8.16 2.23 -6.24
C ARG A 59 -7.40 1.06 -5.67
N CYS A 60 -6.52 0.40 -6.43
CA CYS A 60 -5.68 -0.68 -5.89
C CYS A 60 -4.33 -0.16 -5.37
N SER A 61 -4.16 1.17 -5.33
CA SER A 61 -2.89 1.83 -4.97
C SER A 61 -3.14 2.92 -3.95
N VAL A 62 -2.26 3.02 -2.95
CA VAL A 62 -2.22 4.11 -1.96
C VAL A 62 -0.78 4.63 -1.88
N GLY A 63 -0.63 5.95 -1.77
CA GLY A 63 0.68 6.61 -1.68
C GLY A 63 0.57 7.94 -0.96
N ASP A 64 1.67 8.67 -0.86
CA ASP A 64 1.67 10.04 -0.31
C ASP A 64 0.79 11.02 -1.11
N TRP A 65 0.51 10.75 -2.39
CA TRP A 65 -0.48 11.48 -3.18
C TRP A 65 -1.94 11.21 -2.77
N SER A 66 -2.20 10.18 -1.97
CA SER A 66 -3.56 9.81 -1.58
C SER A 66 -4.10 10.84 -0.59
N GLU A 67 -5.16 11.54 -1.00
CA GLU A 67 -5.81 12.50 -0.14
C GLU A 67 -6.44 11.82 1.10
N GLY A 68 -6.24 12.42 2.27
CA GLY A 68 -6.92 12.00 3.49
C GLY A 68 -6.31 10.81 4.22
N LEU A 69 -5.05 10.44 3.94
CA LEU A 69 -4.30 9.48 4.75
C LEU A 69 -4.20 9.94 6.22
N VAL A 70 -4.57 9.04 7.12
CA VAL A 70 -4.56 9.30 8.56
C VAL A 70 -3.32 8.64 9.16
N HIS A 71 -2.43 9.45 9.71
CA HIS A 71 -1.25 8.99 10.44
C HIS A 71 -1.55 8.86 11.93
N GLY A 72 -0.81 7.99 12.62
CA GLY A 72 -0.79 7.97 14.07
C GLY A 72 -0.14 9.23 14.65
N ASP A 73 -0.37 9.51 15.93
CA ASP A 73 0.15 10.71 16.60
C ASP A 73 1.69 10.79 16.59
N ASN A 74 2.37 9.65 16.51
CA ASN A 74 3.82 9.53 16.40
C ASN A 74 4.33 9.62 14.94
N GLY A 75 3.46 9.74 13.95
CA GLY A 75 3.79 9.74 12.52
C GLY A 75 3.85 8.35 11.87
N SER A 76 3.39 7.29 12.55
CA SER A 76 3.24 5.96 11.94
C SER A 76 2.09 5.95 10.91
N LEU A 77 2.10 4.97 10.02
CA LEU A 77 1.02 4.74 9.06
C LEU A 77 0.62 3.27 9.04
N SER A 78 -0.67 3.01 9.23
CA SER A 78 -1.25 1.67 9.10
C SER A 78 -2.19 1.62 7.91
N LEU A 79 -1.91 0.75 6.94
CA LEU A 79 -2.73 0.51 5.76
C LEU A 79 -3.50 -0.81 5.92
N TYR A 80 -4.81 -0.77 5.68
CA TYR A 80 -5.69 -1.93 5.73
C TYR A 80 -5.89 -2.50 4.34
N VAL A 81 -5.47 -3.75 4.11
CA VAL A 81 -5.55 -4.43 2.81
C VAL A 81 -6.59 -5.54 2.91
N GLN A 82 -7.80 -5.29 2.39
CA GLN A 82 -8.94 -6.22 2.54
C GLN A 82 -10.09 -5.89 1.58
N HIS A 83 -10.98 -6.86 1.34
CA HIS A 83 -12.07 -6.70 0.36
C HIS A 83 -13.16 -5.70 0.77
N ALA A 84 -13.55 -5.72 2.05
CA ALA A 84 -14.57 -4.82 2.59
C ALA A 84 -13.93 -3.61 3.28
N PRO A 85 -14.57 -2.43 3.29
CA PRO A 85 -14.05 -1.28 4.00
C PRO A 85 -13.94 -1.55 5.52
N PRO A 86 -12.85 -1.11 6.19
CA PRO A 86 -12.73 -1.16 7.64
C PRO A 86 -13.78 -0.31 8.34
N ALA A 87 -14.14 -0.69 9.57
CA ALA A 87 -15.03 0.10 10.41
C ALA A 87 -14.42 1.45 10.82
N SER A 88 -13.08 1.55 10.81
CA SER A 88 -12.33 2.78 11.06
C SER A 88 -12.40 3.81 9.92
N GLY A 89 -12.97 3.44 8.77
CA GLY A 89 -13.09 4.30 7.59
C GLY A 89 -12.22 3.85 6.42
N ILE A 90 -12.25 4.63 5.34
CA ILE A 90 -11.64 4.28 4.05
C ILE A 90 -10.30 4.98 3.79
N SER A 91 -9.89 5.93 4.65
CA SER A 91 -8.70 6.76 4.45
C SER A 91 -7.43 5.96 4.20
N ASN A 92 -7.23 4.88 4.95
CA ASN A 92 -6.03 4.04 4.85
C ASN A 92 -6.36 2.65 4.27
N TRP A 93 -7.44 2.54 3.50
CA TRP A 93 -7.93 1.25 3.02
C TRP A 93 -7.54 1.01 1.57
N ILE A 94 -6.95 -0.15 1.31
CA ILE A 94 -6.68 -0.68 -0.01
C ILE A 94 -7.63 -1.88 -0.27
N PRO A 95 -8.58 -1.75 -1.21
CA PRO A 95 -9.49 -2.84 -1.57
C PRO A 95 -8.74 -4.00 -2.22
N THR A 96 -9.11 -5.23 -1.82
CA THR A 96 -8.66 -6.46 -2.48
C THR A 96 -9.82 -7.19 -3.18
N PRO A 97 -9.52 -8.07 -4.16
CA PRO A 97 -10.53 -8.94 -4.78
C PRO A 97 -11.14 -9.93 -3.77
N SER A 98 -12.39 -10.32 -3.98
CA SER A 98 -13.10 -11.32 -3.15
C SER A 98 -12.83 -12.78 -3.53
N GLY A 99 -12.01 -13.05 -4.57
CA GLY A 99 -11.72 -14.39 -5.12
C GLY A 99 -11.78 -14.46 -6.65
#